data_AF-A0A6L9IY58-F1
#
_entry.id   AF-A0A6L9IY58-F1
#
_cell.length_a   1.000
_cell.length_b   1.000
_cell.length_c   1.000
_cell.angle_alpha   90.00
_cell.angle_beta   90.00
_cell.angle_gamma   90.00
#
_symmetry.space_group_name_H-M   'P 1'
#
loop_
_entity.id
_entity.type
_entity.pdbx_description
1 polymer ?
#
loop_
_entity_poly.entity_id
_entity_poly.type
_entity_poly.pdbx_seq_one_letter_code
_entity_poly.pdbx_strand_id
1 'polypeptide(L)'
;MAKKKRKPDNTPRRKRFKRAQRLEAARSWLPTYEGKDIVKGYRKRYGVDFRCAFTELEMLGVEIDPARKEQTLRDVERQAEIRRQKKLERAAELESTFGWPQDDRFAMIIGYTSGGAPYGITWEEWEDIQTEDDFEP
;
A
#
# COMPACT_ATOMS: atom_id res chain seq x y z
N MET A 1 -34.69 -0.35 -4.59
CA MET A 1 -33.27 -0.44 -4.99
C MET A 1 -32.71 -1.81 -4.61
N ALA A 2 -32.38 -2.67 -5.57
CA ALA A 2 -31.86 -4.00 -5.29
C ALA A 2 -30.40 -3.91 -4.82
N LYS A 3 -30.09 -4.47 -3.64
CA LYS A 3 -28.71 -4.51 -3.12
C LYS A 3 -27.84 -5.37 -4.05
N LYS A 4 -26.85 -4.76 -4.70
CA LYS A 4 -25.87 -5.45 -5.56
C LYS A 4 -25.18 -6.58 -4.76
N LYS A 5 -25.35 -7.83 -5.18
CA LYS A 5 -24.70 -8.99 -4.54
C LYS A 5 -23.18 -8.84 -4.64
N ARG A 6 -22.48 -8.92 -3.51
CA ARG A 6 -21.01 -8.89 -3.46
C ARG A 6 -20.45 -10.17 -4.09
N LYS A 7 -19.40 -10.03 -4.90
CA LYS A 7 -18.71 -11.18 -5.51
C LYS A 7 -18.17 -12.10 -4.40
N PRO A 8 -18.17 -13.43 -4.61
CA PRO A 8 -17.59 -14.37 -3.66
C PRO A 8 -16.09 -14.11 -3.54
N ASP A 9 -15.57 -14.14 -2.32
CA ASP A 9 -14.17 -13.88 -2.07
C ASP A 9 -13.35 -15.17 -2.27
N ASN A 10 -12.56 -15.19 -3.33
CA ASN A 10 -11.74 -16.33 -3.76
C ASN A 10 -10.49 -16.56 -2.88
N THR A 11 -10.30 -15.78 -1.81
CA THR A 11 -9.16 -15.96 -0.91
C THR A 11 -9.26 -17.32 -0.19
N PRO A 12 -8.22 -18.18 -0.26
CA PRO A 12 -8.22 -19.49 0.39
C PRO A 12 -8.55 -19.39 1.87
N ARG A 13 -9.41 -20.29 2.37
CA ARG A 13 -9.92 -20.28 3.76
C ARG A 13 -8.82 -20.08 4.81
N ARG A 14 -7.69 -20.78 4.64
CA ARG A 14 -6.52 -20.72 5.53
C ARG A 14 -5.91 -19.32 5.71
N LYS A 15 -6.02 -18.45 4.70
CA LYS A 15 -5.49 -17.07 4.76
C LYS A 15 -6.43 -16.12 5.50
N ARG A 16 -7.62 -16.58 5.88
CA ARG A 16 -8.61 -15.81 6.66
C ARG A 16 -8.60 -16.19 8.14
N PHE A 17 -7.78 -17.16 8.52
CA PHE A 17 -7.74 -17.66 9.88
C PHE A 17 -7.29 -16.57 10.85
N LYS A 18 -7.97 -16.52 12.00
CA LYS A 18 -7.50 -15.75 13.16
C LYS A 18 -6.28 -16.43 13.77
N ARG A 19 -5.51 -15.72 14.60
CA ARG A 19 -4.27 -16.21 15.23
C ARG A 19 -4.42 -17.59 15.88
N ALA A 20 -5.45 -17.80 16.71
CA ALA A 20 -5.69 -19.09 17.36
C ALA A 20 -5.86 -20.24 16.36
N GLN A 21 -6.67 -20.03 15.33
CA GLN A 21 -6.89 -21.01 14.25
C GLN A 21 -5.61 -21.29 13.45
N ARG A 22 -4.77 -20.27 13.23
CA ARG A 22 -3.46 -20.45 12.59
C ARG A 22 -2.53 -21.30 13.44
N LEU A 23 -2.45 -21.03 14.75
CA LEU A 23 -1.61 -21.81 15.66
C LEU A 23 -2.04 -23.27 15.73
N GLU A 24 -3.35 -23.51 15.84
CA GLU A 24 -3.91 -24.87 15.85
C GLU A 24 -3.63 -25.60 14.52
N ALA A 25 -3.96 -24.98 13.37
CA ALA A 25 -3.70 -25.56 12.06
C ALA A 25 -2.20 -25.73 11.76
N ALA A 26 -1.35 -24.87 12.34
CA ALA A 26 0.08 -24.98 12.18
C ALA A 26 0.67 -26.18 12.91
N ARG A 27 0.14 -26.57 14.07
CA ARG A 27 0.62 -27.77 14.80
C ARG A 27 0.56 -29.04 13.95
N SER A 28 -0.52 -29.23 13.20
CA SER A 28 -0.65 -30.38 12.29
C SER A 28 0.13 -30.20 10.98
N TRP A 29 0.35 -28.96 10.56
CA TRP A 29 1.08 -28.67 9.34
C TRP A 29 2.60 -28.76 9.48
N LEU A 30 3.18 -28.29 10.59
CA LEU A 30 4.62 -28.22 10.79
C LEU A 30 5.33 -29.57 10.54
N PRO A 31 4.83 -30.73 11.02
CA PRO A 31 5.44 -32.03 10.76
C PRO A 31 5.39 -32.45 9.28
N THR A 32 4.40 -31.95 8.53
CA THR A 32 4.21 -32.26 7.10
C THR A 32 5.00 -31.31 6.18
N TYR A 33 5.76 -30.37 6.74
CA TYR A 33 6.44 -29.36 5.95
C TYR A 33 7.85 -29.82 5.53
N GLU A 34 8.04 -30.01 4.23
CA GLU A 34 9.31 -30.46 3.64
C GLU A 34 10.16 -29.31 3.04
N GLY A 35 9.71 -28.06 3.20
CA GLY A 35 10.40 -26.92 2.59
C GLY A 35 11.64 -26.47 3.36
N LYS A 36 12.62 -25.89 2.65
CA LYS A 36 13.88 -25.38 3.24
C LYS A 36 13.69 -24.26 4.27
N ASP A 37 12.72 -23.37 4.05
CA ASP A 37 12.53 -22.17 4.87
C ASP A 37 11.15 -22.17 5.51
N ILE A 38 11.09 -22.58 6.77
CA ILE A 38 9.83 -22.69 7.54
C ILE A 38 9.09 -21.36 7.66
N VAL A 39 9.83 -20.26 7.83
CA VAL A 39 9.25 -18.91 8.00
C VAL A 39 8.58 -18.46 6.71
N LYS A 40 9.25 -18.64 5.56
CA LYS A 40 8.66 -18.36 4.26
C LYS A 40 7.48 -19.29 3.95
N GLY A 41 7.56 -20.56 4.33
CA GLY A 41 6.46 -21.52 4.21
C GLY A 41 5.22 -21.08 4.98
N TYR A 42 5.40 -20.73 6.24
CA TYR A 42 4.33 -20.30 7.15
C TYR A 42 3.63 -19.05 6.61
N ARG A 43 4.42 -18.03 6.25
CA ARG A 43 3.94 -16.80 5.63
C ARG A 43 3.11 -17.06 4.37
N LYS A 44 3.60 -17.90 3.45
CA LYS A 44 2.88 -18.21 2.21
C LYS A 44 1.58 -18.98 2.47
N ARG A 45 1.59 -19.92 3.43
CA ARG A 45 0.43 -20.76 3.76
C ARG A 45 -0.70 -19.95 4.37
N TYR A 46 -0.41 -19.10 5.35
CA TYR A 46 -1.40 -18.35 6.13
C TYR A 46 -1.56 -16.89 5.70
N GLY A 47 -0.73 -16.38 4.79
CA GLY A 47 -0.85 -15.02 4.26
C GLY A 47 -0.45 -13.93 5.26
N VAL A 48 0.47 -14.22 6.18
CA VAL A 48 0.93 -13.29 7.23
C VAL A 48 2.22 -12.57 6.84
N ASP A 49 2.63 -11.55 7.60
CA ASP A 49 3.94 -10.91 7.44
C ASP A 49 5.06 -11.70 8.15
N PHE A 50 6.32 -11.26 7.96
CA PHE A 50 7.48 -11.93 8.58
C PHE A 50 7.46 -11.84 10.11
N ARG A 51 7.10 -10.68 10.68
CA ARG A 51 7.06 -10.48 12.12
C ARG A 51 6.07 -11.43 12.79
N CYS A 52 4.87 -11.53 12.22
CA CYS A 52 3.83 -12.45 12.64
C CYS A 52 4.27 -13.92 12.49
N ALA A 53 4.89 -14.28 11.37
CA ALA A 53 5.40 -15.64 11.17
C ALA A 53 6.47 -16.02 12.20
N PHE A 54 7.43 -15.13 12.50
CA PHE A 54 8.45 -15.36 13.53
C PHE A 54 7.81 -15.59 14.91
N THR A 55 6.96 -14.66 15.36
CA THR A 55 6.31 -14.78 16.67
C THR A 55 5.44 -16.04 16.77
N GLU A 56 4.71 -16.39 15.72
CA GLU A 56 3.85 -17.58 15.71
C GLU A 56 4.64 -18.88 15.70
N LEU A 57 5.76 -18.94 14.98
CA LEU A 57 6.65 -20.10 14.97
C LEU A 57 7.38 -20.27 16.31
N GLU A 58 7.83 -19.18 16.94
CA GLU A 58 8.42 -19.21 18.29
C GLU A 58 7.44 -19.76 19.34
N MET A 59 6.17 -19.34 19.29
CA MET A 59 5.13 -19.90 20.17
C MET A 59 4.83 -21.38 19.91
N LEU A 60 5.10 -21.87 18.70
CA LEU A 60 4.96 -23.28 18.34
C LEU A 60 6.21 -24.10 18.70
N GLY A 61 7.22 -23.47 19.30
CA GLY A 61 8.46 -24.13 19.72
C GLY A 61 9.45 -24.36 18.58
N VAL A 62 9.32 -23.66 17.46
CA VAL A 62 10.28 -23.76 16.36
C VAL A 62 11.50 -22.91 16.68
N GLU A 63 12.67 -23.54 16.70
CA GLU A 63 13.94 -22.85 16.89
C GLU A 63 14.28 -21.99 15.68
N ILE A 64 14.45 -20.69 15.91
CA ILE A 64 14.80 -19.71 14.89
C ILE A 64 15.99 -18.91 15.42
N ASP A 65 17.03 -18.81 14.59
CA ASP A 65 18.18 -17.97 14.89
C ASP A 65 17.75 -16.49 15.04
N PRO A 66 17.99 -15.86 16.22
CA PRO A 66 17.61 -14.47 16.46
C PRO A 66 18.32 -13.51 15.52
N ALA A 67 19.57 -13.78 15.13
CA ALA A 67 20.31 -12.91 14.21
C ALA A 67 19.63 -12.88 12.83
N ARG A 68 19.25 -14.05 12.31
CA ARG A 68 18.46 -14.16 11.07
C ARG A 68 17.11 -13.43 11.18
N LYS A 69 16.42 -13.54 12.32
CA LYS A 69 15.14 -12.85 12.56
C LYS A 69 15.32 -11.33 12.47
N GLU A 70 16.28 -10.78 13.19
CA GLU A 70 16.57 -9.35 13.18
C GLU A 70 16.96 -8.83 11.80
N GLN A 71 17.86 -9.54 11.11
CA GLN A 71 18.27 -9.18 9.75
C GLN A 71 17.08 -9.15 8.80
N THR A 72 16.22 -10.19 8.85
CA THR A 72 15.03 -10.26 8.00
C THR A 72 14.07 -9.10 8.27
N LEU A 73 13.86 -8.73 9.54
CA LEU A 73 12.98 -7.62 9.90
C LEU A 73 13.54 -6.27 9.44
N ARG A 74 14.85 -6.03 9.61
CA ARG A 74 15.53 -4.84 9.10
C ARG A 74 15.42 -4.73 7.58
N ASP A 75 15.56 -5.84 6.86
CA ASP A 75 15.44 -5.84 5.40
C ASP A 75 14.01 -5.54 4.94
N VAL A 76 13.01 -6.08 5.64
CA VAL A 76 11.59 -5.78 5.36
C VAL A 76 11.29 -4.31 5.57
N GLU A 77 11.77 -3.71 6.66
CA GLU A 77 11.59 -2.29 6.97
C GLU A 77 12.29 -1.41 5.93
N ARG A 78 13.55 -1.72 5.59
CA ARG A 78 14.30 -1.02 4.54
C ARG A 78 13.56 -1.05 3.21
N GLN A 79 13.03 -2.20 2.82
CA GLN A 79 12.26 -2.34 1.58
C GLN A 79 10.93 -1.58 1.62
N ALA A 80 10.29 -1.49 2.78
CA ALA A 80 9.09 -0.67 2.95
C ALA A 80 9.40 0.82 2.77
N GLU A 81 10.50 1.30 3.35
CA GLU A 81 10.94 2.70 3.23
C GLU A 81 11.30 3.04 1.78
N ILE A 82 12.09 2.19 1.09
CA ILE A 82 12.41 2.38 -0.33
C ILE A 82 11.12 2.49 -1.18
N ARG A 83 10.12 1.65 -0.92
CA ARG A 83 8.83 1.72 -1.64
C ARG A 83 8.07 2.99 -1.34
N ARG A 84 8.11 3.46 -0.09
CA ARG A 84 7.49 4.72 0.32
C ARG A 84 8.13 5.89 -0.41
N GLN A 85 9.46 5.93 -0.43
CA GLN A 85 10.21 7.00 -1.12
C GLN A 85 9.95 6.99 -2.62
N LYS A 86 9.99 5.83 -3.28
CA LYS A 86 9.63 5.72 -4.70
C LYS A 86 8.19 6.14 -5.00
N LYS A 87 7.26 5.90 -4.07
CA LYS A 87 5.88 6.34 -4.22
C LYS A 87 5.77 7.86 -4.11
N LEU A 88 6.52 8.47 -3.18
CA LEU A 88 6.57 9.92 -3.00
C LEU A 88 7.22 10.59 -4.21
N GLU A 89 8.36 10.08 -4.66
CA GLU A 89 9.05 10.56 -5.86
C GLU A 89 8.15 10.50 -7.09
N ARG A 90 7.46 9.37 -7.32
CA ARG A 90 6.49 9.26 -8.42
C ARG A 90 5.31 10.23 -8.28
N ALA A 91 4.86 10.50 -7.05
CA ALA A 91 3.78 11.47 -6.82
C ALA A 91 4.26 12.90 -7.13
N ALA A 92 5.47 13.26 -6.70
CA ALA A 92 6.10 14.54 -6.99
C ALA A 92 6.44 14.71 -8.47
N GLU A 93 6.87 13.65 -9.15
CA GLU A 93 7.09 13.64 -10.60
C GLU A 93 5.76 13.82 -11.36
N LEU A 94 4.69 13.16 -10.92
CA LEU A 94 3.34 13.36 -11.47
C LEU A 94 2.87 14.81 -11.25
N GLU A 95 3.08 15.36 -10.06
CA GLU A 95 2.77 16.75 -9.74
C GLU A 95 3.63 17.73 -10.57
N SER A 96 4.89 17.44 -10.81
CA SER A 96 5.76 18.26 -11.66
C SER A 96 5.41 18.15 -13.16
N THR A 97 5.01 16.96 -13.61
CA THR A 97 4.72 16.67 -15.03
C THR A 97 3.31 17.10 -15.44
N PHE A 98 2.34 16.96 -14.54
CA PHE A 98 0.92 17.26 -14.79
C PHE A 98 0.41 18.46 -13.99
N GLY A 99 1.21 19.00 -13.06
CA GLY A 99 0.90 20.23 -12.37
C GLY A 99 1.09 21.40 -13.33
N TRP A 100 0.00 22.11 -13.56
CA TRP A 100 0.08 23.38 -14.25
C TRP A 100 0.82 24.38 -13.37
N PRO A 101 1.67 25.27 -13.94
CA PRO A 101 2.27 26.33 -13.16
C PRO A 101 1.17 27.18 -12.51
N GLN A 102 1.31 27.53 -11.23
CA GLN A 102 0.36 28.36 -10.48
C GLN A 102 1.13 29.48 -9.80
N ASP A 103 0.46 30.58 -9.49
CA ASP A 103 1.00 31.68 -8.68
C ASP A 103 -0.09 32.33 -7.81
N ASP A 104 0.23 33.42 -7.12
CA ASP A 104 -0.71 34.13 -6.23
C ASP A 104 -1.94 34.70 -6.97
N ARG A 105 -1.90 34.85 -8.30
CA ARG A 105 -2.99 35.40 -9.12
C ARG A 105 -3.71 34.33 -9.95
N PHE A 106 -2.98 33.33 -10.45
CA PHE A 106 -3.47 32.30 -11.35
C PHE A 106 -3.46 30.93 -10.69
N ALA A 107 -4.65 30.31 -10.60
CA ALA A 107 -4.82 28.92 -10.20
C ALA A 107 -4.26 27.93 -11.24
N MET A 108 -4.14 28.34 -12.51
CA MET A 108 -3.54 27.54 -13.57
C MET A 108 -3.02 28.42 -14.72
N ILE A 109 -1.70 28.53 -14.89
CA ILE A 109 -1.05 29.27 -15.97
C ILE A 109 -0.98 28.39 -17.23
N ILE A 110 -1.64 28.83 -18.30
CA ILE A 110 -1.70 28.12 -19.58
C ILE A 110 -0.50 28.47 -20.45
N GLY A 111 0.06 29.67 -20.28
CA GLY A 111 1.27 30.09 -20.97
C GLY A 111 1.74 31.48 -20.59
N TYR A 112 2.78 31.95 -21.29
CA TYR A 112 3.35 33.29 -21.14
C TYR A 112 3.25 34.02 -22.47
N THR A 113 2.93 35.31 -22.42
CA THR A 113 2.94 36.18 -23.60
C THR A 113 4.38 36.45 -24.07
N SER A 114 4.58 37.02 -25.26
CA SER A 114 5.91 37.36 -25.77
C SER A 114 6.71 38.33 -24.88
N GLY A 115 6.01 39.10 -24.03
CA GLY A 115 6.61 39.97 -23.01
C GLY A 115 6.83 39.29 -21.65
N GLY A 116 6.59 37.98 -21.53
CA GLY A 116 6.77 37.21 -20.30
C GLY A 116 5.65 37.35 -19.27
N ALA A 117 4.53 38.02 -19.60
CA ALA A 117 3.38 38.09 -18.70
C ALA A 117 2.60 36.76 -18.72
N PRO A 118 2.34 36.11 -17.56
CA PRO A 118 1.56 34.89 -17.48
C PRO A 118 0.08 35.14 -17.81
N TYR A 119 -0.57 34.16 -18.43
CA TYR A 119 -2.03 34.13 -18.59
C TYR A 119 -2.56 32.71 -18.37
N GLY A 120 -3.76 32.62 -17.81
CA GLY A 120 -4.33 31.36 -17.37
C GLY A 120 -5.65 31.57 -16.61
N ILE A 121 -6.10 30.53 -15.90
CA ILE A 121 -7.28 30.57 -15.03
C ILE A 121 -6.89 31.19 -13.70
N THR A 122 -7.64 32.20 -13.26
CA THR A 122 -7.47 32.86 -11.95
C THR A 122 -8.11 32.06 -10.81
N TRP A 123 -7.76 32.37 -9.56
CA TRP A 123 -8.40 31.74 -8.39
C TRP A 123 -9.91 32.03 -8.34
N GLU A 124 -10.33 33.25 -8.69
CA GLU A 124 -11.75 33.63 -8.77
C GLU A 124 -12.50 32.79 -9.82
N GLU A 125 -11.97 32.71 -11.05
CA GLU A 125 -12.57 31.90 -12.12
C GLU A 125 -12.60 30.41 -11.78
N TRP A 126 -11.58 29.90 -11.07
CA TRP A 126 -11.54 28.50 -10.65
C TRP A 126 -12.63 28.17 -9.60
N GLU A 127 -12.88 29.08 -8.65
CA GLU A 127 -13.96 28.95 -7.67
C GLU A 127 -15.35 29.00 -8.32
N ASP A 128 -15.54 29.89 -9.31
CA ASP A 128 -16.78 29.99 -10.08
C ASP A 128 -17.06 28.70 -10.87
N ILE A 129 -16.05 28.13 -11.55
CA ILE A 129 -16.18 26.87 -12.29
C ILE A 129 -16.54 25.70 -11.37
N GLN A 130 -15.92 25.59 -10.19
CA GLN A 130 -16.29 24.54 -9.23
C GLN A 130 -17.70 24.71 -8.68
N THR A 131 -18.18 25.94 -8.57
CA THR A 131 -19.52 26.24 -8.06
C THR A 131 -20.61 25.95 -9.11
N GLU A 132 -20.31 26.13 -10.41
CA GLU A 132 -21.23 25.74 -11.50
C GLU A 132 -21.34 24.21 -11.69
N ASP A 133 -20.26 23.45 -11.45
CA ASP A 133 -20.28 21.97 -11.52
C ASP A 133 -21.13 21.30 -10.40
N ASP A 134 -21.44 22.01 -9.31
CA ASP A 134 -22.38 21.57 -8.27
C ASP A 134 -23.86 21.82 -8.64
N PHE A 135 -24.13 22.38 -9.83
CA PHE A 135 -25.47 22.68 -10.32
C PHE A 135 -25.72 22.13 -11.74
N GLU A 136 -25.69 20.80 -11.90
CA GLU A 136 -26.53 20.16 -12.94
C GLU A 136 -27.30 18.94 -12.36
N PRO A 137 -28.66 18.94 -12.42
CA PRO A 137 -29.51 17.81 -12.06
C PRO A 137 -29.56 16.67 -13.09
#